data_AF-A0A959YZ53-F1
#
_entry.id   AF-A0A959YZ53-F1
#
_cell.length_a   1.000
_cell.length_b   1.000
_cell.length_c   1.000
_cell.angle_alpha   90.00
_cell.angle_beta   90.00
_cell.angle_gamma   90.00
#
_symmetry.space_group_name_H-M   'P 1'
#
loop_
_entity.id
_entity.type
_entity.pdbx_description
1 polymer ?
#
loop_
_entity_poly.entity_id
_entity_poly.type
_entity_poly.pdbx_seq_one_letter_code
_entity_poly.pdbx_strand_id
1 'polypeptide(L)'
;MPVILLLSAAWNLRAQDATLRGRVTDADGAAPLPGVNVVYGVGQGTATDAEGRYGLALAPGTYTFTFSLVGYAKHTEERTLVAGQQLELDVTLSAA
;
A
#
# COMPACT_ATOMS: atom_id res chain seq x y z
N MET A 1 -2.36 52.03 20.04
CA MET A 1 -2.66 50.67 20.57
C MET A 1 -2.80 49.75 19.36
N PRO A 2 -1.80 48.91 19.02
CA PRO A 2 -1.91 48.03 17.87
C PRO A 2 -2.80 46.84 18.25
N VAL A 3 -3.88 46.64 17.51
CA VAL A 3 -4.67 45.41 17.59
C VAL A 3 -4.01 44.40 16.67
N ILE A 4 -3.20 43.52 17.25
CA ILE A 4 -2.64 42.35 16.57
C ILE A 4 -3.75 41.31 16.48
N LEU A 5 -4.24 41.10 15.26
CA LEU A 5 -5.21 40.06 14.91
C LEU A 5 -4.52 38.69 15.06
N LEU A 6 -4.96 37.90 16.05
CA LEU A 6 -4.46 36.55 16.32
C LEU A 6 -4.67 35.63 15.11
N LEU A 7 -3.57 35.19 14.51
CA LEU A 7 -3.52 34.02 13.64
C LEU A 7 -3.91 32.78 14.44
N SER A 8 -5.12 32.27 14.22
CA SER A 8 -5.49 30.90 14.60
C SER A 8 -5.90 30.11 13.37
N ALA A 9 -5.03 30.12 12.36
CA ALA A 9 -5.03 29.05 11.40
C ALA A 9 -4.32 27.86 12.06
N ALA A 10 -5.05 27.12 12.89
CA ALA A 10 -4.72 25.72 13.15
C ALA A 10 -4.96 24.99 11.83
N TRP A 11 -3.99 25.15 10.91
CA TRP A 11 -3.92 24.33 9.72
C TRP A 11 -3.84 22.91 10.24
N ASN A 12 -4.92 22.18 10.06
CA ASN A 12 -4.92 20.74 10.21
C ASN A 12 -3.86 20.25 9.22
N LEU A 13 -2.62 20.06 9.69
CA LEU A 13 -1.61 19.25 9.04
C LEU A 13 -2.13 17.82 9.12
N ARG A 14 -3.19 17.52 8.35
CA ARG A 14 -3.58 16.16 8.08
C ARG A 14 -2.47 15.64 7.19
N ALA A 15 -1.61 14.78 7.75
CA ALA A 15 -0.78 13.93 6.94
C ALA A 15 -1.72 13.24 5.94
N GLN A 16 -1.61 13.58 4.66
CA GLN A 16 -2.43 12.97 3.63
C GLN A 16 -1.96 11.54 3.49
N ASP A 17 -2.87 10.58 3.67
CA ASP A 17 -2.56 9.19 3.42
C ASP A 17 -2.07 9.02 1.98
N ALA A 18 -1.03 8.21 1.83
CA ALA A 18 -0.59 7.70 0.55
C ALA A 18 -1.49 6.52 0.16
N THR A 19 -1.78 6.40 -1.13
CA THR A 19 -2.51 5.25 -1.68
C THR A 19 -1.53 4.34 -2.40
N LEU A 20 -1.37 3.12 -1.90
CA LEU A 20 -0.70 2.03 -2.61
C LEU A 20 -1.76 1.15 -3.25
N ARG A 21 -1.62 0.87 -4.54
CA ARG A 21 -2.49 -0.04 -5.26
C ARG A 21 -1.70 -0.86 -6.26
N GLY A 22 -2.26 -1.94 -6.75
CA GLY A 22 -1.65 -2.70 -7.81
C GLY A 22 -2.37 -4.01 -8.03
N ARG A 23 -1.75 -4.87 -8.82
CA ARG A 23 -2.25 -6.19 -9.17
C ARG A 23 -1.21 -7.26 -8.91
N VAL A 24 -1.66 -8.39 -8.38
CA VAL A 24 -0.84 -9.59 -8.22
C VAL A 24 -1.22 -10.62 -9.27
N THR A 25 -0.21 -11.15 -9.96
CA THR A 25 -0.35 -12.13 -11.04
C THR A 25 0.62 -13.30 -10.87
N ASP A 26 0.39 -14.40 -11.58
CA ASP A 26 1.35 -15.53 -11.65
C ASP A 26 2.64 -15.14 -12.40
N ALA A 27 3.69 -15.95 -12.34
CA ALA A 27 5.02 -15.72 -12.91
C ALA A 27 5.01 -15.38 -14.40
N ASP A 28 4.03 -15.89 -15.16
CA ASP A 28 3.87 -15.59 -16.59
C ASP A 28 3.10 -14.28 -16.86
N GLY A 29 2.68 -13.55 -15.80
CA GLY A 29 1.87 -12.34 -15.87
C GLY A 29 0.45 -12.56 -16.43
N ALA A 30 0.08 -13.81 -16.71
CA ALA A 30 -1.11 -14.15 -17.48
C ALA A 30 -2.38 -14.24 -16.63
N ALA A 31 -2.28 -14.79 -15.42
CA ALA A 31 -3.44 -15.05 -14.55
C ALA A 31 -3.44 -14.13 -13.32
N PRO A 32 -4.57 -13.45 -13.01
CA PRO A 32 -4.71 -12.77 -11.73
C PRO A 32 -4.72 -13.78 -10.58
N LEU A 33 -4.12 -13.38 -9.47
CA LEU A 33 -4.10 -14.20 -8.25
C LEU A 33 -5.04 -13.59 -7.19
N PRO A 34 -6.25 -14.15 -7.01
CA PRO A 34 -7.14 -13.74 -5.94
C PRO A 34 -6.73 -14.30 -4.59
N GLY A 35 -7.00 -13.56 -3.52
CA GLY A 35 -6.74 -13.99 -2.14
C GLY A 35 -5.27 -13.97 -1.71
N VAL A 36 -4.39 -13.30 -2.46
CA VAL A 36 -3.00 -13.06 -2.05
C VAL A 36 -3.02 -12.12 -0.84
N ASN A 37 -2.39 -12.54 0.25
CA ASN A 37 -2.21 -11.69 1.43
C ASN A 37 -1.10 -10.66 1.16
N VAL A 38 -1.44 -9.38 1.30
CA VAL A 38 -0.53 -8.24 1.21
C VAL A 38 -0.35 -7.67 2.61
N VAL A 39 0.71 -8.07 3.29
CA VAL A 39 0.98 -7.73 4.69
C VAL A 39 2.04 -6.64 4.77
N TYR A 40 1.83 -5.61 5.59
CA TYR A 40 2.80 -4.53 5.82
C TYR A 40 3.14 -4.32 7.31
N GLY A 41 2.59 -5.15 8.20
CA GLY A 41 2.87 -5.14 9.62
C GLY A 41 2.13 -6.25 10.36
N VAL A 42 2.38 -6.40 11.67
CA VAL A 42 1.73 -7.44 12.49
C VAL A 42 0.22 -7.18 12.55
N GLY A 43 -0.57 -8.10 11.99
CA GLY A 43 -2.03 -7.96 11.89
C GLY A 43 -2.49 -6.83 10.97
N GLN A 44 -1.60 -6.32 10.10
CA GLN A 44 -1.86 -5.22 9.19
C GLN A 44 -1.64 -5.67 7.75
N GLY A 45 -2.69 -5.63 6.95
CA GLY A 45 -2.65 -6.07 5.57
C GLY A 45 -4.02 -6.06 4.90
N THR A 46 -4.03 -6.46 3.64
CA THR A 46 -5.23 -6.69 2.84
C THR A 46 -5.09 -7.97 2.03
N ALA A 47 -6.14 -8.36 1.33
CA ALA A 47 -6.11 -9.46 0.37
C ALA A 47 -6.47 -8.96 -1.02
N THR A 48 -5.95 -9.61 -2.07
CA THR A 48 -6.34 -9.31 -3.45
C THR A 48 -7.76 -9.78 -3.76
N ASP A 49 -8.46 -9.04 -4.62
CA ASP A 49 -9.79 -9.39 -5.14
C ASP A 49 -9.75 -10.44 -6.27
N ALA A 50 -10.91 -10.73 -6.87
CA ALA A 50 -11.06 -11.70 -7.96
C ALA A 50 -10.19 -11.38 -9.19
N GLU A 51 -9.89 -10.09 -9.43
CA GLU A 51 -9.05 -9.62 -10.52
C GLU A 51 -7.58 -9.50 -10.12
N GLY A 52 -7.22 -9.93 -8.90
CA GLY A 52 -5.88 -9.87 -8.34
C GLY A 52 -5.51 -8.47 -7.86
N ARG A 53 -6.43 -7.52 -7.77
CA ARG A 53 -6.14 -6.14 -7.38
C ARG A 53 -6.15 -5.98 -5.87
N TYR A 54 -5.33 -5.05 -5.39
CA TYR A 54 -5.32 -4.63 -3.99
C TYR A 54 -5.20 -3.11 -3.89
N GLY A 55 -5.61 -2.57 -2.75
CA GLY A 55 -5.49 -1.15 -2.43
C GLY A 55 -5.32 -0.96 -0.92
N LEU A 56 -4.42 -0.05 -0.55
CA LEU A 56 -4.09 0.31 0.81
C LEU A 56 -3.98 1.84 0.89
N ALA A 57 -4.64 2.44 1.88
CA ALA A 57 -4.41 3.83 2.27
C ALA A 57 -3.55 3.80 3.55
N LEU A 58 -2.35 4.34 3.46
CA LEU A 58 -1.33 4.27 4.51
C LEU A 58 -0.79 5.66 4.82
N ALA A 59 -0.48 5.92 6.08
CA ALA A 59 0.25 7.12 6.45
C ALA A 59 1.60 7.17 5.70
N PRO A 60 2.18 8.36 5.48
CA PRO A 60 3.52 8.48 4.91
C PRO A 60 4.55 7.76 5.79
N GLY A 61 5.45 7.00 5.16
CA GLY A 61 6.42 6.19 5.87
C GLY A 61 7.04 5.10 4.99
N THR A 62 8.02 4.39 5.55
CA THR A 62 8.66 3.24 4.90
C THR A 62 8.03 1.95 5.44
N TYR A 63 7.59 1.11 4.52
CA TYR A 63 6.90 -0.14 4.81
C TYR A 63 7.55 -1.28 4.05
N THR A 64 7.61 -2.45 4.69
CA THR A 64 7.97 -3.71 4.05
C THR A 64 6.70 -4.48 3.72
N PHE A 65 6.42 -4.65 2.43
CA PHE A 65 5.25 -5.37 1.93
C PHE A 65 5.63 -6.82 1.65
N THR A 66 4.91 -7.77 2.24
CA THR A 66 5.03 -9.20 1.96
C THR A 66 3.76 -9.69 1.26
N PHE A 67 3.94 -10.22 0.06
CA PHE A 67 2.92 -10.86 -0.75
C PHE A 67 3.02 -12.37 -0.59
N SER A 68 1.92 -13.02 -0.20
CA SER A 68 1.93 -14.46 0.05
C SER A 68 0.60 -15.13 -0.28
N LEU A 69 0.69 -16.29 -0.92
CA LEU A 69 -0.42 -17.16 -1.26
C LEU A 69 0.03 -18.61 -1.10
N VAL A 70 -0.88 -19.50 -0.69
CA VAL A 70 -0.59 -20.93 -0.54
C VAL A 70 -0.20 -21.50 -1.91
N GLY A 71 0.92 -22.24 -1.96
CA GLY A 71 1.45 -22.81 -3.21
C GLY A 71 2.34 -21.86 -4.02
N TYR A 72 2.58 -20.63 -3.54
CA TYR A 72 3.44 -19.65 -4.19
C TYR A 72 4.62 -19.24 -3.30
N ALA A 73 5.73 -18.89 -3.93
CA ALA A 73 6.88 -18.28 -3.27
C ALA A 73 6.48 -16.91 -2.73
N LYS A 74 6.91 -16.61 -1.49
CA LYS A 74 6.67 -15.29 -0.90
C LYS A 74 7.52 -14.24 -1.61
N HIS A 75 6.92 -13.12 -1.93
CA HIS A 75 7.63 -11.94 -2.42
C HIS A 75 7.62 -10.87 -1.33
N THR A 76 8.76 -10.22 -1.08
CA THR A 76 8.86 -9.16 -0.07
C THR A 76 9.63 -7.98 -0.64
N GLU A 77 9.08 -6.79 -0.46
CA GLU A 77 9.66 -5.58 -1.02
C GLU A 77 9.40 -4.36 -0.14
N GLU A 78 10.41 -3.51 -0.01
CA GLU A 78 10.32 -2.25 0.74
C GLU A 78 9.89 -1.10 -0.17
N ARG A 79 8.99 -0.25 0.34
CA ARG A 79 8.58 1.00 -0.31
C ARG A 79 8.44 2.13 0.70
N THR A 80 8.88 3.30 0.27
CA THR A 80 8.66 4.56 0.98
C THR A 80 7.50 5.30 0.34
N LEU A 81 6.50 5.63 1.15
CA LEU A 81 5.30 6.35 0.77
C LEU A 81 5.38 7.80 1.25
N VAL A 82 5.07 8.73 0.36
CA VAL A 82 5.04 10.18 0.64
C VAL A 82 3.59 10.66 0.75
N ALA A 83 3.35 11.73 1.52
CA ALA A 83 2.01 12.27 1.73
C ALA A 83 1.29 12.59 0.41
N GLY A 84 0.06 12.08 0.28
CA GLY A 84 -0.78 12.25 -0.91
C GLY A 84 -0.27 11.51 -2.16
N GLN A 85 0.78 10.68 -2.04
CA GLN A 85 1.29 9.90 -3.16
C GLN A 85 0.28 8.82 -3.56
N GLN A 86 0.16 8.60 -4.86
CA GLN A 86 -0.47 7.41 -5.42
C GLN A 86 0.63 6.55 -6.04
N LEU A 87 0.91 5.40 -5.42
CA LEU A 87 1.92 4.46 -5.89
C LEU A 87 1.23 3.23 -6.48
N GLU A 88 1.67 2.84 -7.67
CA GLU A 88 1.26 1.60 -8.33
C GLU A 88 2.38 0.57 -8.18
N LEU A 89 2.04 -0.60 -7.64
CA LEU A 89 2.98 -1.70 -7.40
C LEU A 89 2.35 -3.02 -7.83
N ASP A 90 2.66 -3.41 -9.06
CA ASP A 90 2.28 -4.72 -9.57
C ASP A 90 3.34 -5.76 -9.20
N VAL A 91 2.88 -6.97 -8.86
CA VAL A 91 3.73 -8.05 -8.38
C VAL A 91 3.41 -9.35 -9.12
N THR A 92 4.45 -10.07 -9.50
CA THR A 92 4.35 -11.44 -10.02
C THR A 92 4.83 -12.42 -8.95
N LEU A 93 4.03 -13.45 -8.67
CA LEU A 93 4.41 -14.53 -7.77
C LEU A 93 4.70 -15.80 -8.57
N SER A 94 5.80 -16.48 -8.24
CA SER A 94 6.11 -17.80 -8.81
C SER A 94 5.53 -18.90 -7.94
N ALA A 95 4.98 -19.95 -8.58
CA ALA A 95 4.65 -21.19 -7.89
C ALA A 95 5.89 -21.75 -7.16
N ALA A 96 5.67 -22.26 -5.94
CA ALA A 96 6.72 -22.80 -5.07
C ALA A 96 7.10 -24.24 -5.39
#